data_AF-A0A376MND0-F1
#
_entry.id   AF-A0A376MND0-F1
#
_cell.length_a   1.000
_cell.length_b   1.000
_cell.length_c   1.000
_cell.angle_alpha   90.00
_cell.angle_beta   90.00
_cell.angle_gamma   90.00
#
_symmetry.space_group_name_H-M   'P 1'
#
loop_
_entity.id
_entity.type
_entity.pdbx_description
1 polymer ?
#
loop_
_entity_poly.entity_id
_entity_poly.type
_entity_poly.pdbx_seq_one_letter_code
_entity_poly.pdbx_strand_id
1 'polypeptide(L)'
;MWSCCLQGATARLLAEKGLPVTEVSDYTGFPEMMDGRVKTLHPKVHGGILGRRGQDDAIMEEHQIQPIDMVVVNLYPFAQTVAREGCSLEDAVENIDIGGPTMVRSAAKNHKDVAIVVKSSDYDAIIKEMDANEGSLTLATRFDLAIKPSNTLPPTTA
;
A
#
# COMPACT_ATOMS: atom_id res chain seq x y z
N MET A 1 -9.04 -6.91 15.58
CA MET A 1 -8.31 -5.65 15.86
C MET A 1 -7.38 -5.41 14.70
N TRP A 2 -7.48 -4.27 14.02
CA TRP A 2 -6.62 -3.94 12.87
C TRP A 2 -5.21 -3.62 13.36
N SER A 3 -4.19 -4.10 12.65
CA SER A 3 -2.80 -3.69 12.83
C SER A 3 -2.33 -2.93 11.58
N CYS A 4 -1.63 -1.81 11.78
CA CYS A 4 -1.10 -1.01 10.69
C CYS A 4 0.40 -1.26 10.53
N CYS A 5 0.79 -1.80 9.36
CA CYS A 5 2.19 -1.84 8.93
C CYS A 5 2.52 -0.57 8.15
N LEU A 6 3.36 0.30 8.72
CA LEU A 6 3.62 1.64 8.17
C LEU A 6 5.11 1.94 8.06
N GLN A 7 5.45 2.96 7.29
CA GLN A 7 6.84 3.38 7.06
C GLN A 7 7.08 4.84 7.43
N GLY A 8 8.28 5.11 7.95
CA GLY A 8 8.85 6.45 8.04
C GLY A 8 8.01 7.45 8.83
N ALA A 9 7.85 8.65 8.28
CA ALA A 9 7.15 9.75 8.95
C ALA A 9 5.69 9.41 9.32
N THR A 10 5.01 8.59 8.52
CA THR A 10 3.63 8.15 8.82
C THR A 10 3.58 7.27 10.05
N ALA A 11 4.50 6.31 10.18
CA ALA A 11 4.59 5.44 11.35
C ALA A 11 4.83 6.25 12.63
N ARG A 12 5.78 7.21 12.58
CA ARG A 12 6.08 8.11 13.70
C ARG A 12 4.87 8.95 14.10
N LEU A 13 4.21 9.58 13.13
CA LEU A 13 3.05 10.43 13.38
C LEU A 13 1.93 9.65 14.08
N LEU A 14 1.62 8.43 13.64
CA LEU A 14 0.57 7.63 14.28
C LEU A 14 0.98 7.12 15.67
N ALA A 15 2.24 6.72 15.84
CA ALA A 15 2.77 6.31 17.14
C ALA A 15 2.74 7.46 18.17
N GLU A 16 3.09 8.69 17.75
CA GLU A 16 2.97 9.90 18.58
C GLU A 16 1.52 10.20 18.99
N LYS A 17 0.53 9.74 18.22
CA LYS A 17 -0.90 9.82 18.56
C LYS A 17 -1.38 8.64 19.42
N GLY A 18 -0.47 7.77 19.86
CA GLY A 18 -0.78 6.63 20.72
C GLY A 18 -1.45 5.46 19.98
N LEU A 19 -1.43 5.46 18.65
CA LEU A 19 -1.96 4.36 17.86
C LEU A 19 -0.93 3.23 17.76
N PRO A 20 -1.36 1.96 17.82
CA PRO A 20 -0.46 0.83 17.63
C PRO A 20 0.05 0.81 16.19
N VAL A 21 1.37 0.83 16.03
CA VAL A 21 2.03 0.79 14.73
C VAL A 21 3.10 -0.30 14.75
N THR A 22 3.16 -1.07 13.68
CA THR A 22 4.29 -1.96 13.39
C THR A 22 5.08 -1.35 12.25
N GLU A 23 6.39 -1.13 12.42
CA GLU A 23 7.22 -0.68 11.31
C GLU A 23 7.38 -1.81 10.28
N VAL A 24 7.46 -1.45 9.00
CA VAL A 24 7.64 -2.47 7.95
C VAL A 24 8.93 -3.26 8.13
N SER A 25 10.02 -2.66 8.63
CA SER A 25 11.26 -3.38 8.94
C SER A 25 11.07 -4.44 10.02
N ASP A 26 10.24 -4.15 11.03
CA ASP A 26 9.92 -5.12 12.09
C ASP A 26 9.06 -6.25 11.54
N TYR A 27 8.10 -5.93 10.67
CA TYR A 27 7.25 -6.92 10.02
C TYR A 27 8.03 -7.83 9.06
N THR A 28 8.88 -7.25 8.22
CA THR A 28 9.68 -8.01 7.24
C THR A 28 10.84 -8.75 7.90
N GLY A 29 11.36 -8.22 9.01
CA GLY A 29 12.64 -8.63 9.61
C GLY A 29 13.85 -8.15 8.81
N PHE A 30 13.66 -7.19 7.90
CA PHE A 30 14.66 -6.74 6.96
C PHE A 30 14.89 -5.22 7.11
N PRO A 31 16.14 -4.76 7.33
CA PRO A 31 16.42 -3.35 7.56
C PRO A 31 16.21 -2.51 6.31
N GLU A 32 16.02 -1.20 6.49
CA GLU A 32 16.04 -0.26 5.38
C GLU A 32 17.41 -0.26 4.68
N MET A 33 17.42 -0.34 3.36
CA MET A 33 18.64 -0.34 2.53
C MET A 33 18.55 0.65 1.37
N MET A 34 19.72 1.03 0.85
CA MET A 34 19.87 1.87 -0.35
C MET A 34 19.09 3.18 -0.24
N ASP A 35 19.27 3.88 0.89
CA ASP A 35 18.58 5.13 1.22
C ASP A 35 17.05 5.03 1.08
N GLY A 36 16.53 3.84 1.39
CA GLY A 36 15.11 3.59 1.39
C GLY A 36 14.48 3.25 0.05
N ARG A 37 15.27 3.00 -0.99
CA ARG A 37 14.78 2.52 -2.29
C ARG A 37 14.13 1.14 -2.22
N VAL A 38 14.55 0.31 -1.27
CA VAL A 38 14.07 -1.08 -1.11
C VAL A 38 13.56 -1.29 0.31
N LYS A 39 12.31 -0.89 0.56
CA LYS A 39 11.63 -1.11 1.87
C LYS A 39 10.45 -2.07 1.76
N THR A 40 9.54 -1.80 0.83
CA THR A 40 8.26 -2.53 0.68
C THR A 40 8.35 -3.69 -0.30
N LEU A 41 9.42 -3.76 -1.10
CA LEU A 41 9.64 -4.79 -2.12
C LEU A 41 10.08 -6.11 -1.47
N HIS A 42 9.23 -6.68 -0.62
CA HIS A 42 9.51 -7.87 0.17
C HIS A 42 8.38 -8.91 0.04
N PRO A 43 8.69 -10.23 -0.02
CA PRO A 43 7.68 -11.28 -0.11
C PRO A 43 6.63 -11.25 1.01
N LYS A 44 7.01 -10.92 2.24
CA LYS A 44 6.02 -10.77 3.34
C LYS A 44 4.99 -9.66 3.09
N VAL A 45 5.36 -8.60 2.39
CA VAL A 45 4.43 -7.50 2.05
C VAL A 45 3.58 -7.91 0.85
N HIS A 46 4.21 -8.24 -0.28
CA HIS A 46 3.47 -8.55 -1.49
C HIS A 46 2.73 -9.88 -1.43
N GLY A 47 3.23 -10.87 -0.68
CA GLY A 47 2.53 -12.12 -0.38
C GLY A 47 1.30 -11.91 0.51
N GLY A 48 1.36 -10.98 1.47
CA GLY A 48 0.19 -10.62 2.27
C GLY A 48 -0.91 -9.96 1.44
N ILE A 49 -0.51 -9.14 0.46
CA ILE A 49 -1.41 -8.45 -0.48
C ILE A 49 -1.95 -9.41 -1.57
N LEU A 50 -1.11 -10.25 -2.16
CA LEU A 50 -1.46 -11.06 -3.34
C LEU A 50 -1.91 -12.49 -3.00
N GLY A 51 -1.70 -12.95 -1.77
CA GLY A 51 -2.11 -14.28 -1.35
C GLY A 51 -3.61 -14.46 -1.49
N ARG A 52 -4.02 -15.50 -2.24
CA ARG A 52 -5.42 -15.82 -2.47
C ARG A 52 -5.95 -16.57 -1.25
N ARG A 53 -6.88 -15.96 -0.53
CA ARG A 53 -7.48 -16.54 0.68
C ARG A 53 -8.15 -17.88 0.34
N GLY A 54 -7.88 -18.92 1.13
CA GLY A 54 -8.38 -20.28 0.91
C GLY A 54 -7.61 -21.11 -0.13
N GLN A 55 -6.64 -20.52 -0.84
CA GLN A 55 -5.82 -21.23 -1.83
C GLN A 55 -4.33 -21.22 -1.47
N ASP A 56 -3.80 -20.06 -1.07
CA ASP A 56 -2.38 -19.89 -0.77
C ASP A 56 -2.10 -19.91 0.75
N ASP A 57 -3.11 -20.22 1.58
CA ASP A 57 -3.03 -20.12 3.05
C ASP A 57 -1.87 -20.97 3.62
N ALA A 58 -1.69 -22.20 3.13
CA ALA A 58 -0.65 -23.11 3.63
C ALA A 58 0.77 -22.56 3.38
N ILE A 59 1.03 -22.02 2.19
CA ILE A 59 2.34 -21.47 1.84
C ILE A 59 2.58 -20.12 2.52
N MET A 60 1.51 -19.34 2.74
CA MET A 60 1.58 -18.11 3.53
C MET A 60 1.94 -18.43 4.98
N GLU A 61 1.31 -19.42 5.59
CA GLU A 61 1.58 -19.85 6.96
C GLU A 61 3.00 -20.39 7.12
N GLU A 62 3.46 -21.25 6.21
CA GLU A 62 4.83 -21.79 6.18
C GLU A 62 5.89 -20.68 6.21
N HIS A 63 5.65 -19.60 5.49
CA HIS A 63 6.56 -18.46 5.40
C HIS A 63 6.21 -17.29 6.35
N GLN A 64 5.28 -17.49 7.29
CA GLN A 64 4.87 -16.48 8.26
C GLN A 64 4.39 -15.17 7.61
N ILE A 65 3.69 -15.29 6.49
CA ILE A 65 3.12 -14.18 5.73
C ILE A 65 1.69 -13.96 6.23
N GLN A 66 1.45 -12.80 6.82
CA GLN A 66 0.11 -12.45 7.28
C GLN A 66 -0.72 -11.84 6.14
N PRO A 67 -2.03 -12.13 6.09
CA PRO A 67 -2.93 -11.48 5.16
C PRO A 67 -2.96 -9.97 5.38
N ILE A 68 -2.94 -9.19 4.29
CA ILE A 68 -3.19 -7.74 4.29
C ILE A 68 -4.54 -7.49 3.63
N ASP A 69 -5.47 -6.86 4.35
CA ASP A 69 -6.84 -6.62 3.86
C ASP A 69 -7.06 -5.21 3.31
N MET A 70 -6.17 -4.26 3.65
CA MET A 70 -6.22 -2.90 3.14
C MET A 70 -4.81 -2.33 2.93
N VAL A 71 -4.62 -1.66 1.80
CA VAL A 71 -3.41 -0.91 1.45
C VAL A 71 -3.80 0.55 1.28
N VAL A 72 -3.19 1.44 2.06
CA VAL A 72 -3.41 2.89 1.98
C VAL A 72 -2.12 3.54 1.56
N VAL A 73 -2.06 4.06 0.33
CA VAL A 73 -0.83 4.62 -0.26
C VAL A 73 -1.17 5.85 -1.06
N ASN A 74 -0.56 6.98 -0.73
CA ASN A 74 -0.63 8.19 -1.54
C ASN A 74 0.63 8.25 -2.41
N LEU A 75 0.45 8.33 -3.73
CA LEU A 75 1.57 8.48 -4.65
C LEU A 75 2.06 9.92 -4.64
N TYR A 76 3.38 10.09 -4.54
CA TYR A 76 3.99 11.40 -4.66
C TYR A 76 3.77 11.94 -6.09
N PRO A 77 3.37 13.22 -6.26
CA PRO A 77 3.07 13.75 -7.58
C PRO A 77 4.37 14.01 -8.36
N PHE A 78 4.95 12.95 -8.92
CA PHE A 78 6.18 12.98 -9.70
C PHE A 78 6.16 14.06 -10.79
N ALA A 79 5.02 14.22 -11.48
CA ALA A 79 4.82 15.26 -12.48
C ALA A 79 5.03 16.69 -11.94
N GLN A 80 4.68 16.94 -10.67
CA GLN A 80 4.93 18.24 -10.04
C GLN A 80 6.40 18.42 -9.68
N THR A 81 7.09 17.34 -9.27
CA THR A 81 8.53 17.37 -8.95
C THR A 81 9.36 17.75 -10.15
N VAL A 82 9.13 17.10 -11.30
CA VAL A 82 9.85 17.38 -12.54
C VAL A 82 9.47 18.74 -13.16
N ALA A 83 8.30 19.27 -12.83
CA ALA A 83 7.84 20.59 -13.28
C ALA A 83 8.43 21.75 -12.46
N ARG A 84 9.10 21.49 -11.35
CA ARG A 84 9.75 22.54 -10.56
C ARG A 84 10.91 23.16 -11.33
N GLU A 85 11.00 24.49 -11.32
CA GLU A 85 12.18 25.20 -11.82
C GLU A 85 13.45 24.71 -11.10
N GLY A 86 14.48 24.37 -11.88
CA GLY A 86 15.76 23.89 -11.37
C GLY A 86 15.81 22.40 -10.98
N CYS A 87 14.79 21.60 -11.26
CA CYS A 87 14.86 20.14 -11.08
C CYS A 87 15.86 19.53 -12.07
N SER A 88 16.93 18.91 -11.56
CA SER A 88 17.88 18.16 -12.39
C SER A 88 17.30 16.80 -12.80
N LEU A 89 17.91 16.17 -13.81
CA LEU A 89 17.56 14.80 -14.18
C LEU A 89 17.83 13.83 -13.03
N GLU A 90 18.93 14.04 -12.31
CA GLU A 90 19.30 13.27 -11.13
C GLU A 90 18.24 13.39 -10.03
N ASP A 91 17.79 14.60 -9.72
CA ASP A 91 16.69 14.82 -8.75
C ASP A 91 15.42 14.11 -9.19
N ALA A 92 15.08 14.19 -10.48
CA ALA A 92 13.93 13.47 -11.02
C ALA A 92 14.09 11.96 -10.82
N VAL A 93 15.23 11.38 -11.20
CA VAL A 93 15.48 9.92 -11.09
C VAL A 93 15.41 9.44 -9.63
N GLU A 94 15.95 10.19 -8.67
CA GLU A 94 15.88 9.84 -7.24
C GLU A 94 14.45 9.86 -6.69
N ASN A 95 13.56 10.68 -7.27
CA ASN A 95 12.16 10.80 -6.84
C ASN A 95 11.21 9.81 -7.53
N ILE A 96 11.71 8.88 -8.35
CA ILE A 96 10.89 7.83 -8.96
C ILE A 96 10.54 6.78 -7.89
N ASP A 97 9.27 6.77 -7.47
CA ASP A 97 8.76 5.77 -6.55
C ASP A 97 8.54 4.42 -7.26
N ILE A 98 9.17 3.37 -6.74
CA ILE A 98 9.00 1.99 -7.20
C ILE A 98 8.04 1.23 -6.27
N GLY A 99 8.19 1.41 -4.96
CA GLY A 99 7.44 0.65 -3.95
C GLY A 99 5.96 0.99 -3.96
N GLY A 100 5.62 2.28 -3.98
CA GLY A 100 4.23 2.77 -3.97
C GLY A 100 3.41 2.23 -5.14
N PRO A 101 3.82 2.46 -6.40
CA PRO A 101 3.13 1.91 -7.57
C PRO A 101 3.03 0.39 -7.57
N THR A 102 4.05 -0.32 -7.07
CA THR A 102 4.01 -1.79 -6.98
C THR A 102 2.94 -2.25 -5.99
N MET A 103 2.86 -1.66 -4.80
CA MET A 103 1.83 -1.99 -3.81
C MET A 103 0.42 -1.67 -4.31
N VAL A 104 0.23 -0.52 -4.95
CA VAL A 104 -1.05 -0.11 -5.56
C VAL A 104 -1.51 -1.16 -6.58
N ARG A 105 -0.62 -1.58 -7.49
CA ARG A 105 -0.93 -2.59 -8.51
C ARG A 105 -1.19 -3.96 -7.90
N SER A 106 -0.43 -4.37 -6.88
CA SER A 106 -0.66 -5.62 -6.17
C SER A 106 -2.04 -5.67 -5.53
N ALA A 107 -2.44 -4.60 -4.82
CA ALA A 107 -3.72 -4.53 -4.13
C ALA A 107 -4.89 -4.45 -5.11
N ALA A 108 -4.79 -3.63 -6.17
CA ALA A 108 -5.80 -3.55 -7.21
C ALA A 108 -6.02 -4.90 -7.93
N LYS A 109 -4.94 -5.66 -8.18
CA LYS A 109 -5.01 -7.01 -8.75
C LYS A 109 -5.80 -7.96 -7.84
N ASN A 110 -5.61 -7.87 -6.52
CA ASN A 110 -6.25 -8.75 -5.54
C ASN A 110 -7.46 -8.11 -4.84
N HIS A 111 -8.20 -7.24 -5.54
CA HIS A 111 -9.36 -6.51 -4.98
C HIS A 111 -10.49 -7.41 -4.44
N LYS A 112 -10.49 -8.69 -4.79
CA LYS A 112 -11.37 -9.68 -4.20
C LYS A 112 -11.25 -9.66 -2.66
N ASP A 113 -10.01 -9.62 -2.17
CA ASP A 113 -9.67 -9.76 -0.76
C ASP A 113 -9.04 -8.48 -0.16
N VAL A 114 -8.48 -7.59 -0.99
CA VAL A 114 -7.72 -6.41 -0.52
C VAL A 114 -8.32 -5.10 -1.02
N ALA A 115 -8.54 -4.14 -0.12
CA ALA A 115 -8.94 -2.78 -0.49
C ALA A 115 -7.70 -1.89 -0.77
N ILE A 116 -7.72 -1.11 -1.85
CA ILE A 116 -6.66 -0.14 -2.18
C ILE A 116 -7.18 1.30 -2.07
N VAL A 117 -6.57 2.12 -1.22
CA VAL A 117 -6.98 3.50 -1.00
C VAL A 117 -5.84 4.43 -1.37
N VAL A 118 -6.07 5.28 -2.38
CA VAL A 118 -5.05 6.22 -2.90
C VAL A 118 -5.43 7.69 -2.77
N LYS A 119 -6.62 7.97 -2.24
CA LYS A 119 -7.14 9.33 -2.00
C LYS A 119 -7.72 9.42 -0.60
N SER A 120 -7.26 10.40 0.16
CA SER A 120 -7.81 10.69 1.49
C SER A 120 -9.28 11.10 1.47
N SER A 121 -9.77 11.63 0.35
CA SER A 121 -11.20 11.96 0.16
C SER A 121 -12.11 10.74 0.25
N ASP A 122 -11.58 9.52 0.12
CA ASP A 122 -12.37 8.28 0.20
C ASP A 122 -12.55 7.78 1.64
N TYR A 123 -11.81 8.32 2.62
CA TYR A 123 -11.78 7.78 3.99
C TYR A 123 -13.16 7.82 4.66
N ASP A 124 -13.91 8.93 4.55
CA ASP A 124 -15.22 9.05 5.19
C ASP A 124 -16.23 8.02 4.67
N ALA A 125 -16.19 7.72 3.37
CA ALA A 125 -17.07 6.71 2.77
C ALA A 125 -16.67 5.29 3.20
N ILE A 126 -15.37 5.00 3.22
CA ILE A 126 -14.81 3.72 3.65
C ILE A 126 -15.17 3.44 5.11
N ILE A 127 -14.95 4.41 6.00
CA ILE A 127 -15.22 4.27 7.44
C ILE A 127 -16.72 3.99 7.66
N LYS A 128 -17.60 4.77 7.01
CA LYS A 128 -19.05 4.56 7.12
C LYS A 128 -19.49 3.16 6.65
N GLU A 129 -18.91 2.66 5.57
CA GLU A 129 -19.22 1.33 5.08
C GLU A 129 -18.69 0.24 6.01
N MET A 130 -17.46 0.39 6.53
CA MET A 130 -16.89 -0.53 7.52
C MET A 130 -17.75 -0.57 8.79
N ASP A 131 -18.16 0.59 9.31
CA ASP A 131 -19.04 0.67 10.49
C ASP A 131 -20.39 -0.04 10.27
N ALA A 132 -20.91 -0.01 9.03
CA ALA A 132 -22.15 -0.67 8.66
C ALA A 132 -22.00 -2.18 8.38
N ASN A 133 -20.79 -2.67 8.12
CA ASN A 133 -20.51 -4.03 7.63
C ASN A 133 -19.47 -4.77 8.48
N GLU A 134 -19.57 -4.68 9.82
CA GLU A 134 -18.72 -5.42 10.77
C GLU A 134 -17.21 -5.22 10.52
N GLY A 135 -16.82 -4.00 10.17
CA GLY A 135 -15.44 -3.63 9.88
C GLY A 135 -14.95 -4.04 8.49
N SER A 136 -15.84 -4.41 7.57
CA SER A 136 -15.49 -4.89 6.22
C SER A 136 -16.03 -3.98 5.12
N LEU A 137 -15.41 -4.06 3.93
CA LEU A 137 -15.96 -3.47 2.72
C LEU A 137 -16.69 -4.52 1.90
N THR A 138 -17.61 -4.09 1.05
CA THR A 138 -18.20 -4.95 0.02
C THR A 138 -17.22 -5.18 -1.13
N LEU A 139 -17.45 -6.25 -1.89
CA LEU A 139 -16.68 -6.51 -3.11
C LEU A 139 -16.82 -5.37 -4.13
N ALA A 140 -18.01 -4.79 -4.23
CA ALA A 140 -18.29 -3.66 -5.13
C ALA A 140 -17.41 -2.46 -4.78
N THR A 141 -17.35 -2.07 -3.51
CA THR A 141 -16.49 -0.98 -3.06
C THR A 141 -15.02 -1.28 -3.29
N ARG A 142 -14.54 -2.50 -3.01
CA ARG A 142 -13.15 -2.86 -3.30
C ARG A 142 -12.82 -2.79 -4.79
N PHE A 143 -13.75 -3.21 -5.66
CA PHE A 143 -13.59 -3.09 -7.11
C PHE A 143 -13.53 -1.62 -7.56
N ASP A 144 -14.44 -0.77 -7.08
CA ASP A 144 -14.46 0.66 -7.40
C ASP A 144 -13.17 1.36 -6.94
N LEU A 145 -12.67 0.99 -5.77
CA LEU A 145 -11.37 1.44 -5.28
C LEU A 145 -10.21 0.96 -6.16
N ALA A 146 -10.25 -0.27 -6.67
CA ALA A 146 -9.19 -0.87 -7.48
C ALA A 146 -9.05 -0.27 -8.89
N ILE A 147 -10.12 0.29 -9.46
CA ILE A 147 -10.06 0.96 -10.77
C ILE A 147 -9.62 2.42 -10.69
N LYS A 148 -9.70 3.07 -9.52
CA LYS A 148 -9.28 4.48 -9.34
C LYS A 148 -7.80 4.71 -9.70
N PRO A 149 -6.84 3.86 -9.26
CA PRO A 149 -5.43 4.02 -9.60
C PRO A 149 -5.12 3.87 -11.10
N SER A 150 -5.90 3.07 -11.82
CA SER A 150 -5.73 2.87 -13.27
C SER A 150 -5.99 4.14 -14.08
N ASN A 151 -6.76 5.09 -13.54
CA ASN A 151 -6.95 6.41 -14.14
C ASN A 151 -5.82 7.40 -13.81
N THR A 152 -4.86 7.00 -12.95
CA THR A 152 -3.73 7.82 -12.52
C THR A 152 -2.36 7.26 -12.92
N LEU A 153 -2.28 5.99 -13.29
CA LEU A 153 -1.07 5.34 -13.79
C LEU A 153 -1.16 5.17 -15.31
N PRO A 154 -0.10 5.50 -16.07
CA PRO A 154 -0.11 5.28 -17.53
C PRO A 154 -0.35 3.79 -17.84
N PRO A 155 -1.07 3.46 -18.92
CA PRO A 155 -1.33 2.08 -19.29
C PRO A 155 -0.02 1.34 -19.52
N THR A 156 0.23 0.28 -18.74
CA THR A 156 1.33 -0.64 -19.00
C THR A 156 0.92 -1.57 -20.13
N THR A 157 1.40 -1.33 -21.34
CA THR A 157 1.42 -2.35 -22.40
C THR A 157 2.43 -3.43 -21.98
N ALA A 158 1.98 -4.68 -21.93
CA ALA A 158 2.85 -5.85 -21.79
C ALA A 158 3.66 -6.08 -23.06
#